data_AF-A0A366MCG8-F1
#
_entry.id   AF-A0A366MCG8-F1
#
_cell.length_a   1.000
_cell.length_b   1.000
_cell.length_c   1.000
_cell.angle_alpha   90.00
_cell.angle_beta   90.00
_cell.angle_gamma   90.00
#
_symmetry.space_group_name_H-M   'P 1'
#
loop_
_entity.id
_entity.type
_entity.pdbx_description
1 polymer ?
#
loop_
_entity_poly.entity_id
_entity_poly.type
_entity_poly.pdbx_seq_one_letter_code
_entity_poly.pdbx_strand_id
1 'polypeptide(L)'
;MQTMDAEHKKSVMVSAEVHQRIVALRKGDQTYGDVVASSIQALEELVFAYGGMGTLSVELTSLGRYTIHKPIQFQLSYDIDNAVWCLKNDELALNGYGSTYQRTIECLEECVEGHVLFFTVFPDSKHTDDGLLIKSKLQEYIDFDQVLSYLNERDGGS
;
A
#
# COMPACT_ATOMS: atom_id res chain seq x y z
N MET A 1 -1.42 -13.24 -37.75
CA MET A 1 -1.84 -14.10 -36.63
C MET A 1 -0.81 -13.92 -35.53
N GLN A 2 -1.06 -13.01 -34.59
CA GLN A 2 -0.18 -12.73 -33.45
C GLN A 2 -0.62 -13.62 -32.29
N THR A 3 0.27 -14.47 -31.80
CA THR A 3 0.07 -15.23 -30.57
C THR A 3 0.27 -14.29 -29.39
N MET A 4 -0.79 -14.07 -28.63
CA MET A 4 -0.76 -13.41 -27.34
C MET A 4 -0.01 -14.31 -26.35
N ASP A 5 1.15 -13.86 -25.88
CA ASP A 5 1.80 -14.44 -24.71
C ASP A 5 0.95 -14.11 -23.48
N ALA A 6 0.28 -15.12 -22.94
CA ALA A 6 -0.39 -15.05 -21.66
C ALA A 6 0.68 -15.12 -20.56
N GLU A 7 1.10 -13.96 -20.09
CA GLU A 7 1.93 -13.80 -18.90
C GLU A 7 1.25 -14.48 -17.71
N HIS A 8 1.71 -15.68 -17.36
CA HIS A 8 1.30 -16.38 -16.16
C HIS A 8 1.83 -15.61 -14.96
N LYS A 9 1.03 -14.70 -14.39
CA LYS A 9 1.22 -14.19 -13.02
C LYS A 9 1.19 -15.38 -12.05
N LYS A 10 2.35 -15.97 -11.78
CA LYS A 10 2.54 -16.95 -10.71
C LYS A 10 2.39 -16.21 -9.39
N SER A 11 1.18 -16.25 -8.83
CA SER A 11 0.94 -15.89 -7.44
C SER A 11 1.68 -16.89 -6.55
N VAL A 12 2.70 -16.41 -5.84
CA VAL A 12 3.43 -17.20 -4.85
C VAL A 12 2.79 -16.94 -3.49
N MET A 13 2.08 -17.94 -2.97
CA MET A 13 1.64 -17.96 -1.57
C MET A 13 2.84 -18.13 -0.65
N VAL A 14 2.96 -17.23 0.32
CA VAL A 14 3.97 -17.30 1.38
C VAL A 14 3.68 -18.51 2.28
N SER A 15 4.69 -19.33 2.56
CA SER A 15 4.53 -20.49 3.45
C SER A 15 4.18 -20.04 4.88
N ALA A 16 3.41 -20.84 5.61
CA ALA A 16 2.98 -20.53 6.98
C ALA A 16 4.16 -20.22 7.94
N GLU A 17 5.35 -20.74 7.64
CA GLU A 17 6.57 -20.54 8.43
C GLU A 17 7.15 -19.14 8.28
N VAL A 18 7.10 -18.58 7.06
CA VAL A 18 7.51 -17.19 6.80
C VAL A 18 6.49 -16.22 7.40
N HIS A 19 5.20 -16.53 7.29
CA HIS A 19 4.15 -15.77 7.96
C HIS A 19 4.35 -15.75 9.49
N GLN A 20 4.68 -16.89 10.11
CA GLN A 20 4.99 -16.93 11.55
C GLN A 20 6.24 -16.15 11.95
N ARG A 21 7.29 -16.12 11.11
CA ARG A 21 8.47 -15.28 11.36
C ARG A 21 8.14 -13.79 11.30
N ILE A 22 7.31 -13.37 10.36
CA ILE A 22 6.85 -11.98 10.24
C ILE A 22 5.95 -11.58 11.42
N VAL A 23 5.03 -12.48 11.82
CA VAL A 23 4.19 -12.28 13.01
C VAL A 23 5.04 -12.23 14.29
N ALA A 24 6.12 -13.01 14.39
CA ALA A 24 7.05 -12.99 15.53
C ALA A 24 7.92 -11.73 15.61
N LEU A 25 8.06 -11.00 14.50
CA LEU A 25 8.72 -9.68 14.47
C LEU A 25 7.79 -8.56 14.97
N ARG A 26 6.48 -8.82 15.11
CA ARG A 26 5.51 -7.86 15.63
C ARG A 26 5.58 -7.82 17.15
N LYS A 27 5.98 -6.68 17.71
CA LYS A 27 6.00 -6.44 19.16
C LYS A 27 5.40 -5.07 19.50
N GLY A 28 4.23 -5.07 20.13
CA GLY A 28 3.70 -3.92 20.88
C GLY A 28 3.77 -2.57 20.14
N ASP A 29 4.32 -1.54 20.81
CA ASP A 29 4.42 -0.14 20.38
C ASP A 29 5.55 0.11 19.36
N GLN A 30 5.62 -0.67 18.29
CA GLN A 30 6.63 -0.47 17.22
C GLN A 30 6.43 0.88 16.53
N THR A 31 7.53 1.61 16.33
CA THR A 31 7.53 2.83 15.53
C THR A 31 7.47 2.50 14.04
N TYR A 32 7.07 3.47 13.22
CA TYR A 32 7.07 3.32 11.76
C TYR A 32 8.43 2.84 11.22
N GLY A 33 9.54 3.35 11.77
CA GLY A 33 10.90 2.93 11.39
C GLY A 33 11.21 1.46 11.71
N ASP A 34 10.68 0.92 12.81
CA ASP A 34 10.88 -0.48 13.22
C ASP A 34 10.16 -1.45 12.28
N VAL A 35 8.97 -1.08 11.80
CA VAL A 35 8.18 -1.85 10.82
C VAL A 35 8.88 -1.86 9.46
N VAL A 36 9.43 -0.72 9.04
CA VAL A 36 10.18 -0.57 7.78
C VAL A 36 11.41 -1.47 7.78
N ALA A 37 12.25 -1.39 8.82
CA ALA A 37 13.48 -2.17 8.92
C ALA A 37 13.21 -3.68 8.93
N SER A 38 12.21 -4.12 9.70
CA SER A 38 11.84 -5.53 9.81
C SER A 38 11.24 -6.08 8.52
N SER A 39 10.45 -5.26 7.80
CA SER A 39 9.79 -5.66 6.55
C SER A 39 10.77 -5.68 5.38
N ILE A 40 11.69 -4.72 5.30
CA ILE A 40 12.79 -4.71 4.31
C ILE A 40 13.69 -5.91 4.54
N GLN A 41 14.13 -6.17 5.78
CA GLN A 41 14.98 -7.31 6.09
C GLN A 41 14.30 -8.64 5.76
N ALA A 42 13.01 -8.80 6.08
CA ALA A 42 12.26 -10.00 5.73
C ALA A 42 12.14 -10.18 4.20
N LEU A 43 11.90 -9.11 3.44
CA LEU A 43 11.86 -9.19 1.98
C LEU A 43 13.22 -9.43 1.35
N GLU A 44 14.29 -8.81 1.86
CA GLU A 44 15.66 -9.09 1.42
C GLU A 44 15.99 -10.56 1.66
N GLU A 45 15.68 -11.12 2.82
CA GLU A 45 15.86 -12.54 3.12
C GLU A 45 15.04 -13.45 2.18
N LEU A 46 13.80 -13.07 1.84
CA LEU A 46 12.94 -13.81 0.89
C LEU A 46 13.41 -13.69 -0.56
N VAL A 47 13.76 -12.50 -1.01
CA VAL A 47 14.27 -12.22 -2.36
C VAL A 47 15.57 -12.99 -2.57
N PHE A 48 16.44 -13.00 -1.55
CA PHE A 48 17.71 -13.72 -1.56
C PHE A 48 17.53 -15.24 -1.48
N ALA A 49 16.57 -15.74 -0.68
CA ALA A 49 16.30 -17.16 -0.53
C ALA A 49 15.56 -17.79 -1.72
N TYR A 50 14.69 -17.03 -2.40
CA TYR A 50 13.79 -17.55 -3.43
C TYR A 50 14.03 -16.96 -4.83
N GLY A 51 15.13 -16.24 -5.04
CA GLY A 51 15.56 -15.82 -6.38
C GLY A 51 14.66 -14.76 -7.02
N GLY A 52 14.02 -13.90 -6.22
CA GLY A 52 13.57 -12.61 -6.70
C GLY A 52 12.09 -12.39 -7.04
N MET A 53 11.17 -13.28 -6.67
CA MET A 53 9.73 -13.08 -6.98
C MET A 53 8.82 -13.45 -5.81
N GLY A 54 8.97 -12.76 -4.68
CA GLY A 54 8.10 -12.88 -3.52
C GLY A 54 7.13 -11.71 -3.39
N THR A 55 5.88 -11.98 -3.03
CA THR A 55 4.95 -10.97 -2.51
C THR A 55 4.69 -11.29 -1.04
N LEU A 56 4.79 -10.30 -0.16
CA LEU A 56 4.47 -10.41 1.26
C LEU A 56 3.17 -9.70 1.59
N SER A 57 2.34 -10.32 2.41
CA SER A 57 1.24 -9.62 3.06
C SER A 57 1.81 -8.79 4.20
N VAL A 58 1.59 -7.48 4.17
CA VAL A 58 1.98 -6.55 5.22
C VAL A 58 0.74 -5.81 5.72
N GLU A 59 0.67 -5.60 7.03
CA GLU A 59 -0.41 -4.85 7.65
C GLU A 59 0.09 -3.48 8.06
N LEU A 60 -0.47 -2.43 7.47
CA LEU A 60 -0.19 -1.06 7.87
C LEU A 60 -1.20 -0.63 8.92
N THR A 61 -0.70 -0.07 10.02
CA THR A 61 -1.47 0.55 11.12
C THR A 61 -1.46 2.08 11.03
N SER A 62 -0.73 2.64 10.06
CA SER A 62 -0.70 4.06 9.71
C SER A 62 -0.36 4.21 8.22
N LEU A 63 -0.79 5.30 7.60
CA LEU A 63 -0.43 5.67 6.23
C LEU A 63 0.32 6.99 6.26
N GLY A 64 1.62 6.89 6.53
CA GLY A 64 2.51 8.02 6.79
C GLY A 64 1.91 8.99 7.82
N ARG A 65 1.49 10.19 7.42
CA ARG A 65 0.90 11.20 8.33
C ARG A 65 -0.57 10.98 8.68
N TYR A 66 -1.27 10.12 7.95
CA TYR A 66 -2.71 9.91 8.12
C TYR A 66 -3.01 8.85 9.17
N THR A 67 -4.00 9.15 10.01
CA THR A 67 -4.53 8.16 10.95
C THR A 67 -5.44 7.22 10.19
N ILE A 68 -5.27 5.93 10.38
CA ILE A 68 -6.20 4.93 9.88
C ILE A 68 -7.00 4.33 11.04
N HIS A 69 -8.31 4.13 10.83
CA HIS A 69 -9.23 3.67 11.87
C HIS A 69 -9.04 2.20 12.22
N LYS A 70 -8.65 1.39 11.24
CA LYS A 70 -8.32 -0.02 11.39
C LYS A 70 -7.17 -0.37 10.45
N PRO A 71 -6.37 -1.40 10.78
CA PRO A 71 -5.24 -1.78 9.95
C PRO A 71 -5.66 -2.17 8.53
N ILE A 72 -4.83 -1.83 7.54
CA ILE A 72 -5.06 -2.16 6.13
C ILE A 72 -4.01 -3.19 5.69
N GLN A 73 -4.48 -4.28 5.08
CA GLN A 73 -3.61 -5.30 4.48
C GLN A 73 -3.16 -4.87 3.09
N PHE A 74 -1.88 -5.07 2.79
CA PHE A 74 -1.26 -4.78 1.51
C PHE A 74 -0.39 -5.94 1.05
N GLN A 75 -0.22 -6.04 -0.26
CA GLN A 75 0.78 -6.86 -0.91
C GLN A 75 2.03 -6.02 -1.17
N LEU A 76 3.14 -6.38 -0.54
CA LEU A 76 4.46 -5.79 -0.74
C LEU A 76 5.30 -6.71 -1.63
N SER A 77 5.85 -6.16 -2.70
CA SER A 77 6.78 -6.87 -3.58
C SER A 77 7.91 -5.94 -4.03
N TYR A 78 8.95 -6.53 -4.62
CA TYR A 78 10.04 -5.79 -5.24
C TYR A 78 10.16 -6.22 -6.70
N ASP A 79 10.05 -5.24 -7.60
CA ASP A 79 10.31 -5.40 -9.03
C ASP A 79 11.81 -5.23 -9.27
N ILE A 80 12.49 -6.34 -9.58
CA ILE A 80 13.93 -6.37 -9.79
C ILE A 80 14.32 -5.69 -11.10
N ASP A 81 13.53 -5.84 -12.15
CA ASP A 81 13.85 -5.32 -13.48
C ASP A 81 13.83 -3.79 -13.47
N ASN A 82 12.92 -3.20 -12.69
CA ASN A 82 12.79 -1.76 -12.54
C ASN A 82 13.46 -1.20 -11.28
N ALA A 83 13.94 -2.07 -10.39
CA ALA A 83 14.46 -1.71 -9.06
C ALA A 83 13.47 -0.88 -8.23
N VAL A 84 12.21 -1.35 -8.13
CA VAL A 84 11.10 -0.62 -7.50
C VAL A 84 10.36 -1.48 -6.48
N TRP A 85 10.20 -0.96 -5.27
CA TRP A 85 9.27 -1.46 -4.27
C TRP A 85 7.83 -1.13 -4.65
N CYS A 86 6.97 -2.14 -4.57
CA CYS A 86 5.56 -2.04 -4.90
C CYS A 86 4.72 -2.41 -3.67
N LEU A 87 3.81 -1.52 -3.26
CA LEU A 87 2.80 -1.82 -2.26
C LEU A 87 1.41 -1.70 -2.89
N LYS A 88 0.56 -2.74 -2.80
CA LYS A 88 -0.74 -2.77 -3.47
C LYS A 88 -1.86 -3.31 -2.59
N ASN A 89 -3.02 -2.66 -2.68
CA ASN A 89 -4.30 -3.18 -2.23
C ASN A 89 -5.33 -2.92 -3.35
N ASP A 90 -5.59 -3.96 -4.14
CA ASP A 90 -6.49 -3.87 -5.29
C ASP A 90 -7.95 -3.62 -4.86
N GLU A 91 -8.36 -4.08 -3.67
CA GLU A 91 -9.73 -3.91 -3.17
C GLU A 91 -10.08 -2.46 -2.82
N LEU A 92 -9.08 -1.69 -2.38
CA LEU A 92 -9.17 -0.27 -2.06
C LEU A 92 -8.66 0.62 -3.19
N ALA A 93 -8.22 0.02 -4.30
CA ALA A 93 -7.53 0.71 -5.40
C ALA A 93 -6.35 1.58 -4.93
N LEU A 94 -5.64 1.13 -3.89
CA LEU A 94 -4.48 1.82 -3.33
C LEU A 94 -3.19 1.17 -3.80
N ASN A 95 -2.23 2.00 -4.20
CA ASN A 95 -0.91 1.54 -4.59
C ASN A 95 0.14 2.60 -4.32
N GLY A 96 1.36 2.15 -4.02
CA GLY A 96 2.54 2.97 -3.87
C GLY A 96 3.73 2.31 -4.56
N TYR A 97 4.59 3.14 -5.15
CA TYR A 97 5.80 2.70 -5.84
C TYR A 97 6.98 3.59 -5.48
N GLY A 98 8.16 2.99 -5.33
CA GLY A 98 9.36 3.76 -4.99
C GLY A 98 10.65 2.97 -5.09
N SER A 99 11.76 3.68 -5.32
CA SER A 99 13.12 3.11 -5.25
C SER A 99 13.53 2.75 -3.83
N THR A 100 12.81 3.28 -2.83
CA THR A 100 12.95 2.95 -1.41
C THR A 100 11.56 2.73 -0.82
N TYR A 101 11.47 1.97 0.27
CA TYR A 101 10.20 1.77 0.97
C TYR A 101 9.59 3.11 1.45
N GLN A 102 10.42 4.05 1.92
CA GLN A 102 9.96 5.39 2.29
C GLN A 102 9.28 6.09 1.11
N ARG A 103 9.90 6.06 -0.08
CA ARG A 103 9.29 6.64 -1.28
C ARG A 103 8.01 5.91 -1.69
N THR A 104 7.95 4.59 -1.49
CA THR A 104 6.74 3.79 -1.72
C THR A 104 5.58 4.24 -0.83
N ILE A 105 5.84 4.53 0.44
CA ILE A 105 4.82 5.03 1.36
C ILE A 105 4.41 6.47 1.03
N GLU A 106 5.34 7.35 0.67
CA GLU A 106 5.00 8.69 0.18
C GLU A 106 4.12 8.62 -1.09
N CYS A 107 4.45 7.74 -2.02
CA CYS A 107 3.63 7.52 -3.22
C CYS A 107 2.23 6.98 -2.88
N LEU A 108 2.13 6.13 -1.85
CA LEU A 108 0.85 5.65 -1.34
C LEU A 108 0.03 6.77 -0.68
N GLU A 109 0.68 7.69 0.05
CA GLU A 109 0.03 8.90 0.57
C GLU A 109 -0.53 9.75 -0.57
N GLU A 110 0.28 10.03 -1.60
CA GLU A 110 -0.14 10.76 -2.81
C GLU A 110 -1.36 10.07 -3.47
N CYS A 111 -1.40 8.73 -3.50
CA CYS A 111 -2.53 7.96 -4.01
C CYS A 111 -3.80 8.15 -3.16
N VAL A 112 -3.68 8.12 -1.83
CA VAL A 112 -4.81 8.40 -0.91
C VAL A 112 -5.32 9.83 -1.10
N GLU A 113 -4.44 10.81 -1.12
CA GLU A 113 -4.78 12.22 -1.35
C GLU A 113 -5.56 12.39 -2.67
N GLY A 114 -5.08 11.77 -3.75
CA GLY A 114 -5.73 11.81 -5.06
C GLY A 114 -7.15 11.22 -5.04
N HIS A 115 -7.34 10.08 -4.38
CA HIS A 115 -8.67 9.47 -4.21
C HIS A 115 -9.61 10.36 -3.40
N VAL A 116 -9.14 10.87 -2.25
CA VAL A 116 -9.95 11.74 -1.38
C VAL A 116 -10.38 12.98 -2.16
N LEU A 117 -9.44 13.69 -2.79
CA LEU A 117 -9.73 14.87 -3.60
C LEU A 117 -10.73 14.56 -4.71
N PHE A 118 -10.54 13.46 -5.45
CA PHE A 118 -11.44 13.07 -6.52
C PHE A 118 -12.87 12.84 -6.01
N PHE A 119 -13.03 12.15 -4.88
CA PHE A 119 -14.34 11.83 -4.32
C PHE A 119 -15.03 12.97 -3.58
N THR A 120 -14.30 14.02 -3.19
CA THR A 120 -14.86 15.19 -2.49
C THR A 120 -15.09 16.39 -3.41
N VAL A 121 -14.30 16.54 -4.49
CA VAL A 121 -14.47 17.64 -5.46
C VAL A 121 -15.69 17.41 -6.35
N PHE A 122 -15.99 16.15 -6.71
CA PHE A 122 -17.12 15.81 -7.56
C PHE A 122 -18.24 15.14 -6.77
N PRO A 123 -19.52 15.52 -7.00
CA PRO A 123 -20.65 14.89 -6.34
C PRO A 123 -20.79 13.43 -6.80
N ASP A 124 -21.40 12.60 -5.95
CA ASP A 124 -21.54 11.15 -6.18
C ASP A 124 -22.16 10.76 -7.53
N SER A 125 -23.05 11.60 -8.07
CA SER A 125 -23.67 11.40 -9.39
C SER A 125 -22.69 11.48 -10.58
N LYS A 126 -21.44 11.87 -10.35
CA LYS A 126 -20.37 11.91 -11.35
C LYS A 126 -19.41 10.73 -11.27
N HIS A 127 -19.57 9.88 -10.28
CA HIS A 127 -18.74 8.69 -10.08
C HIS A 127 -19.43 7.46 -10.67
N THR A 128 -18.63 6.47 -11.06
CA THR A 128 -19.14 5.15 -11.42
C THR A 128 -19.53 4.37 -10.17
N ASP A 129 -20.37 3.35 -10.31
CA ASP A 129 -20.75 2.47 -9.19
C ASP A 129 -19.51 1.83 -8.54
N ASP A 130 -18.53 1.38 -9.34
CA ASP A 130 -17.25 0.86 -8.85
C ASP A 130 -16.46 1.92 -8.07
N GLY A 131 -16.48 3.17 -8.54
CA GLY A 131 -15.84 4.29 -7.85
C GLY A 131 -16.51 4.58 -6.51
N LEU A 132 -17.84 4.56 -6.44
CA LEU A 132 -18.59 4.75 -5.20
C LEU A 132 -18.36 3.58 -4.22
N LEU A 133 -18.20 2.35 -4.72
CA LEU A 133 -17.81 1.22 -3.90
C LEU A 133 -16.42 1.41 -3.30
N ILE A 134 -15.44 1.85 -4.10
CA ILE A 134 -14.09 2.18 -3.62
C ILE A 134 -14.15 3.29 -2.56
N LYS A 135 -14.90 4.37 -2.82
CA LYS A 135 -15.11 5.46 -1.86
C LYS A 135 -15.64 4.93 -0.53
N SER A 136 -16.71 4.14 -0.56
CA SER A 136 -17.31 3.57 0.65
C SER A 136 -16.32 2.70 1.42
N LYS A 137 -15.55 1.84 0.73
CA LYS A 137 -14.55 1.00 1.39
C LYS A 137 -13.43 1.83 2.00
N LEU A 138 -12.90 2.82 1.29
CA LEU A 138 -11.83 3.69 1.79
C LEU A 138 -12.25 4.43 3.06
N GLN A 139 -13.50 4.93 3.11
CA GLN A 139 -14.04 5.63 4.28
C GLN A 139 -14.18 4.73 5.53
N GLU A 140 -14.12 3.40 5.39
CA GLU A 140 -14.06 2.50 6.56
C GLU A 140 -12.68 2.52 7.25
N TYR A 141 -11.64 2.96 6.55
CA TYR A 141 -10.27 2.95 7.03
C TYR A 141 -9.69 4.36 7.19
N ILE A 142 -10.11 5.31 6.36
CA ILE A 142 -9.50 6.64 6.22
C ILE A 142 -10.56 7.71 6.44
N ASP A 143 -10.26 8.67 7.32
CA ASP A 143 -11.06 9.87 7.51
C ASP A 143 -10.75 10.89 6.40
N PHE A 144 -11.72 11.12 5.51
CA PHE A 144 -11.56 12.04 4.39
C PHE A 144 -11.43 13.50 4.86
N ASP A 145 -12.12 13.87 5.94
CA ASP A 145 -12.06 15.24 6.47
C ASP A 145 -10.66 15.52 7.07
N GLN A 146 -10.08 14.52 7.74
CA GLN A 146 -8.70 14.60 8.21
C GLN A 146 -7.72 14.81 7.05
N VAL A 147 -7.83 14.01 5.98
CA VAL A 147 -6.95 14.12 4.81
C VAL A 147 -7.09 15.50 4.15
N LEU A 148 -8.32 15.99 3.97
CA LEU A 148 -8.57 17.32 3.41
C LEU A 148 -8.01 18.45 4.28
N SER A 149 -8.10 18.35 5.61
CA SER A 149 -7.50 19.34 6.53
C SER A 149 -5.99 19.44 6.29
N TYR A 150 -5.30 18.30 6.23
CA TYR A 150 -3.86 18.27 5.98
C TYR A 150 -3.47 18.82 4.61
N LEU A 151 -4.26 18.54 3.57
CA LEU A 151 -4.04 19.09 2.23
C LEU A 151 -4.14 20.62 2.23
N ASN A 152 -5.19 21.16 2.86
CA ASN A 152 -5.39 22.60 2.97
C ASN A 152 -4.30 23.30 3.79
N GLU A 153 -3.78 22.67 4.84
CA GLU A 153 -2.65 23.20 5.63
C GLU A 153 -1.35 23.20 4.81
N ARG A 154 -1.11 22.18 3.99
CA ARG A 154 0.07 22.08 3.12
C ARG A 154 0.07 23.16 2.04
N ASP A 155 -1.09 23.42 1.43
CA ASP A 155 -1.22 24.37 0.32
C ASP A 155 -1.50 25.81 0.80
N GLY A 156 -1.94 25.97 2.06
CA GLY A 156 -2.28 27.24 2.70
C GLY A 156 -1.11 28.01 3.32
N GLY A 157 0.13 27.52 3.19
CA GLY A 157 1.34 28.26 3.52
C GLY A 157 1.73 29.25 2.43
N SER A 158 0.89 30.25 2.17
CA SER A 158 1.20 31.41 1.31
C SER A 158 1.34 32.69 2.12
#